data_AF-A0A6N4AEA1-F1
#
_entry.id   AF-A0A6N4AEA1-F1
#
_cell.length_a   1.000
_cell.length_b   1.000
_cell.length_c   1.000
_cell.angle_alpha   90.00
_cell.angle_beta   90.00
_cell.angle_gamma   90.00
#
_symmetry.space_group_name_H-M   'P 1'
#
loop_
_entity.id
_entity.type
_entity.pdbx_description
1 polymer ?
#
loop_
_entity_poly.entity_id
_entity_poly.type
_entity_poly.pdbx_seq_one_letter_code
_entity_poly.pdbx_strand_id
1 'polypeptide(L)'
;MKRILFPFFVFFILFSCKKAEVVEQEKNVDTVNVPVVEKETPVAMPADEADFKNDFDILRATSYRTWENENPATSLTKNWADLYEKNGRFYLGKADFKIENGYDECAGDSTKIINSATKTLLFIDLPELKSGEVKSLKMDRNKIWPNEKITLTFNGTEYVLRGEGEVLASEKVINDDGKEELFQNVKNYKLYISTKNTPEKLLLQEPSFNDTFVELLFAGDIDRDGKLDFIFGANRDYEEERVILFLSSKAEPGSNVKKVAEIAIQFDC
;
A
#
# COMPACT_ATOMS: atom_id res chain seq x y z
N MET A 1 33.88 -27.21 -29.83
CA MET A 1 32.86 -27.79 -30.75
C MET A 1 32.99 -29.30 -30.76
N LYS A 2 31.95 -30.03 -30.32
CA LYS A 2 31.61 -31.38 -30.81
C LYS A 2 30.18 -31.66 -30.34
N ARG A 3 29.24 -31.55 -31.28
CA ARG A 3 27.83 -31.91 -31.16
C ARG A 3 27.72 -33.41 -31.43
N ILE A 4 27.00 -34.14 -30.60
CA ILE A 4 26.59 -35.53 -30.89
C ILE A 4 25.07 -35.52 -30.95
N LEU A 5 24.55 -35.64 -32.18
CA LEU A 5 23.17 -35.99 -32.49
C LEU A 5 23.02 -37.51 -32.37
N PHE A 6 21.92 -37.99 -31.79
CA PHE A 6 21.42 -39.34 -32.03
C PHE A 6 19.88 -39.30 -32.25
N PRO A 7 19.34 -40.19 -33.09
CA PRO A 7 18.20 -39.90 -33.96
C PRO A 7 16.86 -40.35 -33.40
N PHE A 8 15.84 -39.73 -34.01
CA PHE A 8 14.41 -39.97 -33.91
C PHE A 8 14.05 -41.42 -34.33
N PHE A 9 13.37 -42.18 -33.47
CA PHE A 9 12.71 -43.42 -33.84
C PHE A 9 11.20 -43.30 -33.57
N VAL A 10 10.44 -43.09 -34.64
CA VAL A 10 8.97 -43.08 -34.63
C VAL A 10 8.50 -44.52 -34.68
N PHE A 11 7.71 -44.94 -33.70
CA PHE A 11 6.99 -46.20 -33.76
C PHE A 11 5.48 -45.93 -33.74
N PHE A 12 4.85 -46.15 -34.88
CA PHE A 12 3.39 -46.20 -35.03
C PHE A 12 2.90 -47.53 -34.44
N ILE A 13 1.92 -47.50 -33.51
CA ILE A 13 1.08 -48.66 -33.22
C ILE A 13 -0.39 -48.22 -33.29
N LEU A 14 -1.13 -48.97 -34.12
CA LEU A 14 -2.55 -48.83 -34.44
C LEU A 14 -3.44 -49.50 -33.37
N PHE A 15 -4.68 -49.00 -33.30
CA PHE A 15 -5.82 -49.34 -32.44
C PHE A 15 -6.10 -50.82 -32.15
N SER A 16 -6.62 -51.10 -30.93
CA SER A 16 -7.82 -51.94 -30.75
C SER A 16 -8.47 -51.73 -29.37
N CYS A 17 -9.72 -51.28 -29.34
CA CYS A 17 -10.56 -51.22 -28.14
C CYS A 17 -10.92 -52.63 -27.66
N LYS A 18 -10.67 -52.94 -26.39
CA LYS A 18 -11.38 -53.98 -25.64
C LYS A 18 -12.09 -53.34 -24.45
N LYS A 19 -13.42 -53.48 -24.43
CA LYS A 19 -14.28 -53.19 -23.28
C LYS A 19 -13.84 -54.06 -22.10
N ALA A 20 -13.67 -53.45 -20.94
CA ALA A 20 -13.50 -54.15 -19.66
C ALA A 20 -14.61 -53.69 -18.71
N GLU A 21 -15.28 -54.67 -18.11
CA GLU A 21 -16.36 -54.55 -17.13
C GLU A 21 -15.86 -54.00 -15.79
N VAL A 22 -16.74 -53.26 -15.11
CA VAL A 22 -16.54 -52.72 -13.77
C VAL A 22 -16.85 -53.81 -12.75
N VAL A 23 -15.92 -54.06 -11.82
CA VAL A 23 -16.16 -54.82 -10.60
C VAL A 23 -15.93 -53.88 -9.42
N GLU A 24 -17.00 -53.63 -8.67
CA GLU A 24 -17.01 -52.94 -7.39
C GLU A 24 -16.47 -53.87 -6.28
N GLN A 25 -15.51 -53.38 -5.49
CA GLN A 25 -15.29 -53.83 -4.13
C GLN A 25 -14.94 -52.64 -3.23
N GLU A 26 -15.80 -52.43 -2.24
CA GLU A 26 -15.67 -51.46 -1.16
C GLU A 26 -14.42 -51.71 -0.30
N LYS A 27 -13.72 -50.63 0.05
CA LYS A 27 -12.98 -50.54 1.31
C LYS A 27 -13.35 -49.25 2.02
N ASN A 28 -13.88 -49.46 3.22
CA ASN A 28 -14.25 -48.53 4.26
C ASN A 28 -13.16 -47.45 4.48
N VAL A 29 -13.54 -46.18 4.38
CA VAL A 29 -12.71 -45.02 4.74
C VAL A 29 -13.39 -44.33 5.91
N ASP A 30 -12.75 -44.39 7.07
CA ASP A 30 -13.12 -43.62 8.25
C ASP A 30 -13.23 -42.13 7.91
N THR A 31 -14.39 -41.56 8.21
CA THR A 31 -14.68 -40.13 8.09
C THR A 31 -13.87 -39.35 9.11
N VAL A 32 -12.74 -38.80 8.68
CA VAL A 32 -12.14 -37.64 9.35
C VAL A 32 -12.88 -36.40 8.84
N ASN A 33 -13.71 -35.82 9.72
CA ASN A 33 -14.33 -34.52 9.50
C ASN A 33 -13.24 -33.47 9.30
N VAL A 34 -12.96 -33.12 8.05
CA VAL A 34 -12.28 -31.86 7.74
C VAL A 34 -13.30 -30.76 7.96
N PRO A 35 -13.08 -29.81 8.89
CA PRO A 35 -13.97 -28.67 9.02
C PRO A 35 -13.95 -27.90 7.70
N VAL A 36 -15.14 -27.74 7.13
CA VAL A 36 -15.39 -26.87 5.98
C VAL A 36 -14.90 -25.48 6.37
N VAL A 37 -13.84 -25.02 5.70
CA VAL A 37 -13.37 -23.63 5.80
C VAL A 37 -14.55 -22.77 5.37
N GLU A 38 -15.16 -22.11 6.34
CA GLU A 38 -16.17 -21.09 6.11
C GLU A 38 -15.55 -20.04 5.20
N LYS A 39 -16.19 -19.78 4.05
CA LYS A 39 -15.85 -18.62 3.22
C LYS A 39 -15.95 -17.40 4.13
N GLU A 40 -14.80 -16.77 4.44
CA GLU A 40 -14.79 -15.54 5.19
C GLU A 40 -15.63 -14.52 4.40
N THR A 41 -16.78 -14.17 4.99
CA THR A 41 -17.60 -13.06 4.51
C THR A 41 -16.73 -11.82 4.54
N PRO A 42 -16.69 -10.99 3.48
CA PRO A 42 -15.92 -9.75 3.50
C PRO A 42 -16.35 -8.95 4.73
N VAL A 43 -15.42 -8.68 5.64
CA VAL A 43 -15.67 -7.80 6.78
C VAL A 43 -15.99 -6.44 6.18
N ALA A 44 -17.24 -6.00 6.36
CA ALA A 44 -17.69 -4.72 5.84
C ALA A 44 -16.77 -3.61 6.35
N MET A 45 -16.22 -2.83 5.42
CA MET A 45 -15.46 -1.62 5.76
C MET A 45 -16.33 -0.75 6.68
N PRO A 46 -15.76 -0.17 7.76
CA PRO A 46 -16.50 0.74 8.62
C PRO A 46 -17.06 1.88 7.77
N ALA A 47 -18.32 2.25 8.03
CA ALA A 47 -19.09 3.19 7.21
C ALA A 47 -18.38 4.54 6.95
N ASP A 48 -17.45 4.95 7.83
CA ASP A 48 -16.66 6.17 7.69
C ASP A 48 -15.58 6.10 6.58
N GLU A 49 -15.18 4.91 6.10
CA GLU A 49 -14.23 4.79 4.97
C GLU A 49 -14.90 4.82 3.60
N ALA A 50 -16.17 4.43 3.49
CA ALA A 50 -16.89 4.37 2.22
C ALA A 50 -17.28 5.76 1.66
N ASP A 51 -17.35 6.78 2.52
CA ASP A 51 -17.77 8.15 2.17
C ASP A 51 -16.64 9.18 2.29
N PHE A 52 -15.38 8.75 2.42
CA PHE A 52 -14.27 9.69 2.49
C PHE A 52 -14.09 10.43 1.17
N LYS A 53 -14.19 11.75 1.21
CA LYS A 53 -13.89 12.63 0.08
C LYS A 53 -12.59 13.39 0.34
N ASN A 54 -11.70 13.34 -0.64
CA ASN A 54 -10.49 14.15 -0.66
C ASN A 54 -10.83 15.64 -0.54
N ASP A 55 -10.15 16.35 0.37
CA ASP A 55 -10.19 17.81 0.45
C ASP A 55 -9.54 18.42 -0.81
N PHE A 56 -8.53 17.72 -1.38
CA PHE A 56 -7.83 18.01 -2.62
C PHE A 56 -7.17 16.73 -3.15
N ASP A 57 -6.85 16.69 -4.44
CA ASP A 57 -6.28 15.50 -5.06
C ASP A 57 -4.79 15.29 -4.72
N ILE A 58 -4.38 14.03 -4.68
CA ILE A 58 -2.99 13.61 -4.56
C ILE A 58 -2.68 12.55 -5.60
N LEU A 59 -1.45 12.50 -6.09
CA LEU A 59 -1.00 11.49 -7.05
C LEU A 59 0.41 10.97 -6.69
N ARG A 60 0.68 9.74 -7.08
CA ARG A 60 1.98 9.08 -7.03
C ARG A 60 2.62 9.12 -8.41
N ALA A 61 3.95 9.13 -8.46
CA ALA A 61 4.69 8.99 -9.71
C ALA A 61 4.70 7.52 -10.15
N THR A 62 3.57 7.05 -10.69
CA THR A 62 3.35 5.64 -11.06
C THR A 62 2.48 5.51 -12.32
N SER A 63 2.12 4.27 -12.67
CA SER A 63 1.19 3.94 -13.75
C SER A 63 -0.25 3.95 -13.25
N TYR A 64 -1.13 4.59 -14.02
CA TYR A 64 -2.57 4.61 -13.77
C TYR A 64 -3.31 3.98 -14.95
N ARG A 65 -4.18 3.00 -14.69
CA ARG A 65 -5.10 2.45 -15.69
C ARG A 65 -6.12 3.50 -16.12
N THR A 66 -6.54 3.41 -17.38
CA THR A 66 -7.58 4.27 -17.96
C THR A 66 -8.89 3.50 -17.94
N TRP A 67 -9.85 3.96 -17.13
CA TRP A 67 -11.17 3.36 -17.02
C TRP A 67 -12.22 4.31 -17.57
N GLU A 68 -13.13 3.85 -18.43
CA GLU A 68 -14.20 4.67 -19.02
C GLU A 68 -13.72 5.99 -19.70
N ASN A 69 -12.50 5.99 -20.23
CA ASN A 69 -11.79 7.16 -20.79
C ASN A 69 -11.32 8.19 -19.76
N GLU A 70 -11.38 7.88 -18.47
CA GLU A 70 -10.83 8.67 -17.38
C GLU A 70 -9.51 8.07 -16.89
N ASN A 71 -8.58 8.93 -16.50
CA ASN A 71 -7.31 8.50 -15.93
C ASN A 71 -6.82 9.57 -14.95
N PRO A 72 -6.59 9.23 -13.66
CA PRO A 72 -6.17 10.19 -12.64
C PRO A 72 -4.93 11.00 -13.02
N ALA A 73 -3.98 10.42 -13.76
CA ALA A 73 -2.78 11.13 -14.20
C ALA A 73 -3.08 12.36 -15.06
N THR A 74 -4.26 12.44 -15.70
CA THR A 74 -4.61 13.58 -16.57
C THR A 74 -4.90 14.87 -15.81
N SER A 75 -5.21 14.81 -14.51
CA SER A 75 -5.43 16.02 -13.69
C SER A 75 -4.12 16.66 -13.22
N LEU A 76 -2.99 15.93 -13.28
CA LEU A 76 -1.70 16.44 -12.84
C LEU A 76 -1.24 17.62 -13.70
N THR A 77 -0.96 18.75 -13.06
CA THR A 77 -0.43 19.96 -13.73
C THR A 77 0.87 20.44 -13.08
N LYS A 78 1.61 21.33 -13.76
CA LYS A 78 2.82 21.97 -13.20
C LYS A 78 2.55 22.91 -12.02
N ASN A 79 1.27 23.14 -11.67
CA ASN A 79 0.90 23.94 -10.50
C ASN A 79 0.82 23.10 -9.22
N TRP A 80 0.76 21.77 -9.35
CA TRP A 80 0.77 20.89 -8.19
C TRP A 80 2.11 20.98 -7.46
N ALA A 81 2.04 20.83 -6.14
CA ALA A 81 3.23 20.72 -5.33
C ALA A 81 3.82 19.30 -5.46
N ASP A 82 5.14 19.21 -5.55
CA ASP A 82 5.89 17.96 -5.50
C ASP A 82 6.59 17.88 -4.15
N LEU A 83 6.16 16.95 -3.30
CA LEU A 83 6.89 16.56 -2.11
C LEU A 83 7.89 15.47 -2.52
N TYR A 84 9.17 15.83 -2.59
CA TYR A 84 10.22 14.93 -3.06
C TYR A 84 11.38 14.85 -2.08
N GLU A 85 12.09 13.73 -2.15
CA GLU A 85 13.32 13.51 -1.38
C GLU A 85 14.56 13.91 -2.20
N LYS A 86 15.50 14.58 -1.56
CA LYS A 86 16.83 14.87 -2.10
C LYS A 86 17.86 14.76 -0.99
N ASN A 87 18.82 13.83 -1.15
CA ASN A 87 19.90 13.58 -0.18
C ASN A 87 19.39 13.29 1.25
N GLY A 88 18.34 12.48 1.42
CA GLY A 88 17.78 12.14 2.73
C GLY A 88 16.97 13.25 3.40
N ARG A 89 16.62 14.32 2.67
CA ARG A 89 15.79 15.43 3.15
C ARG A 89 14.62 15.64 2.20
N PHE A 90 13.51 16.14 2.73
CA PHE A 90 12.31 16.41 1.95
C PHE A 90 12.20 17.89 1.57
N TYR A 91 11.65 18.12 0.38
CA TYR A 91 11.46 19.45 -0.18
C TYR A 91 10.08 19.51 -0.83
N LEU A 92 9.47 20.69 -0.78
CA LEU A 92 8.34 21.05 -1.63
C LEU A 92 8.83 21.88 -2.81
N GLY A 93 8.49 21.45 -4.01
CA GLY A 93 8.74 22.16 -5.26
C GLY A 93 7.52 22.19 -6.16
N LYS A 94 7.70 22.69 -7.38
CA LYS A 94 6.68 22.52 -8.43
C LYS A 94 6.83 21.14 -9.04
N ALA A 95 5.72 20.53 -9.43
CA ALA A 95 5.72 19.27 -10.16
C ALA A 95 6.52 19.39 -11.48
N ASP A 96 7.54 18.53 -11.62
CA ASP A 96 8.32 18.36 -12.83
C ASP A 96 8.25 16.90 -13.28
N PHE A 97 7.46 16.65 -14.32
CA PHE A 97 7.08 15.31 -14.73
C PHE A 97 6.86 15.23 -16.25
N LYS A 98 6.84 14.00 -16.75
CA LYS A 98 6.33 13.64 -18.08
C LYS A 98 5.26 12.57 -17.93
N ILE A 99 4.21 12.66 -18.75
CA ILE A 99 3.20 11.62 -18.85
C ILE A 99 3.40 10.89 -20.16
N GLU A 100 3.52 9.57 -20.08
CA GLU A 100 3.64 8.68 -21.22
C GLU A 100 2.43 7.74 -21.26
N ASN A 101 1.98 7.37 -22.46
CA ASN A 101 0.95 6.32 -22.58
C ASN A 101 1.63 4.95 -22.48
N GLY A 102 1.01 4.03 -21.77
CA GLY A 102 1.44 2.64 -21.65
C GLY A 102 0.28 1.68 -21.85
N TYR A 103 0.55 0.41 -21.59
CA TYR A 103 -0.45 -0.66 -21.62
C TYR A 103 -0.12 -1.66 -20.51
N ASP A 104 -1.13 -2.04 -19.75
CA ASP A 104 -1.05 -3.09 -18.74
C ASP A 104 -1.47 -4.40 -19.40
N GLU A 105 -0.49 -5.25 -19.69
CA GLU A 105 -0.72 -6.54 -20.35
C GLU A 105 -1.53 -7.52 -19.49
N CYS A 106 -1.51 -7.34 -18.16
CA CYS A 106 -2.22 -8.22 -17.25
C CYS A 106 -3.72 -7.94 -17.26
N ALA A 107 -4.08 -6.67 -17.03
CA ALA A 107 -5.47 -6.24 -17.06
C ALA A 107 -6.02 -6.04 -18.49
N GLY A 108 -5.13 -5.90 -19.46
CA GLY A 108 -5.51 -5.59 -20.84
C GLY A 108 -5.92 -4.13 -21.07
N ASP A 109 -5.47 -3.21 -20.21
CA ASP A 109 -5.92 -1.82 -20.17
C ASP A 109 -4.84 -0.81 -20.62
N SER A 110 -5.27 0.29 -21.22
CA SER A 110 -4.38 1.42 -21.52
C SER A 110 -4.01 2.17 -20.25
N THR A 111 -2.73 2.54 -20.10
CA THR A 111 -2.25 3.28 -18.92
C THR A 111 -1.68 4.64 -19.25
N LYS A 112 -1.57 5.49 -18.23
CA LYS A 112 -0.74 6.70 -18.23
C LYS A 112 0.28 6.61 -17.12
N ILE A 113 1.54 6.77 -17.49
CA ILE A 113 2.69 6.62 -16.58
C ILE A 113 3.22 8.01 -16.26
N ILE A 114 3.24 8.34 -14.98
CA ILE A 114 3.81 9.61 -14.48
C ILE A 114 5.29 9.40 -14.15
N ASN A 115 6.16 9.91 -15.02
CA ASN A 115 7.60 9.90 -14.81
C ASN A 115 8.02 11.21 -14.14
N SER A 116 8.38 11.17 -12.86
CA SER A 116 8.90 12.34 -12.15
C SER A 116 10.38 12.57 -12.45
N ALA A 117 10.79 13.84 -12.52
CA ALA A 117 12.20 14.24 -12.62
C ALA A 117 12.92 14.20 -11.26
N THR A 118 12.18 14.03 -10.16
CA THR A 118 12.68 13.97 -8.78
C THR A 118 12.31 12.63 -8.14
N LYS A 119 12.84 12.35 -6.94
CA LYS A 119 12.37 11.23 -6.11
C LYS A 119 11.08 11.65 -5.39
N THR A 120 10.00 11.84 -6.16
CA THR A 120 8.69 12.25 -5.66
C THR A 120 8.13 11.22 -4.69
N LEU A 121 7.73 11.67 -3.51
CA LEU A 121 6.92 10.91 -2.59
C LEU A 121 5.42 11.08 -2.90
N LEU A 122 5.00 12.32 -3.16
CA LEU A 122 3.61 12.65 -3.43
C LEU A 122 3.47 13.97 -4.21
N PHE A 123 2.64 13.96 -5.26
CA PHE A 123 2.12 15.18 -5.86
C PHE A 123 0.84 15.60 -5.14
N ILE A 124 0.69 16.89 -4.86
CA ILE A 124 -0.41 17.43 -4.03
C ILE A 124 -1.05 18.62 -4.76
N ASP A 125 -2.36 18.56 -5.02
CA ASP A 125 -3.13 19.67 -5.60
C ASP A 125 -3.49 20.74 -4.57
N LEU A 126 -2.45 21.32 -3.98
CA LEU A 126 -2.57 22.37 -2.96
C LEU A 126 -1.55 23.48 -3.26
N PRO A 127 -1.82 24.33 -4.27
CA PRO A 127 -0.83 25.26 -4.82
C PRO A 127 -0.38 26.35 -3.84
N GLU A 128 -1.09 26.57 -2.73
CA GLU A 128 -0.67 27.46 -1.65
C GLU A 128 0.52 26.95 -0.81
N LEU A 129 0.91 25.69 -0.97
CA LEU A 129 2.07 25.12 -0.29
C LEU A 129 3.37 25.85 -0.67
N LYS A 130 4.13 26.23 0.35
CA LYS A 130 5.35 27.02 0.17
C LYS A 130 6.51 26.13 -0.25
N SER A 131 7.15 26.44 -1.38
CA SER A 131 8.35 25.73 -1.84
C SER A 131 9.55 25.92 -0.91
N GLY A 132 10.41 24.90 -0.83
CA GLY A 132 11.63 24.88 -0.01
C GLY A 132 11.81 23.59 0.78
N GLU A 133 12.83 23.53 1.63
CA GLU A 133 13.05 22.39 2.53
C GLU A 133 11.88 22.25 3.50
N VAL A 134 11.40 21.02 3.65
CA VAL A 134 10.36 20.66 4.61
C VAL A 134 11.05 20.09 5.84
N LYS A 135 10.74 20.65 7.01
CA LYS A 135 11.27 20.12 8.26
C LYS A 135 10.62 18.77 8.53
N SER A 136 11.40 17.70 8.52
CA SER A 136 10.92 16.34 8.72
C SER A 136 11.79 15.58 9.71
N LEU A 137 11.23 14.50 10.23
CA LEU A 137 11.97 13.54 11.04
C LEU A 137 12.63 12.51 10.14
N LYS A 138 13.85 12.11 10.51
CA LYS A 138 14.45 10.89 9.97
C LYS A 138 13.88 9.71 10.75
N MET A 139 13.47 8.67 10.03
CA MET A 139 12.88 7.49 10.62
C MET A 139 13.84 6.31 10.53
N ASP A 140 14.03 5.63 11.66
CA ASP A 140 14.85 4.41 11.74
C ASP A 140 14.02 3.14 11.50
N ARG A 141 12.68 3.26 11.63
CA ARG A 141 11.69 2.24 11.27
C ARG A 141 10.41 2.90 10.80
N ASN A 142 9.70 2.26 9.87
CA ASN A 142 8.45 2.75 9.27
C ASN A 142 7.21 1.91 9.63
N LYS A 143 7.37 0.67 10.09
CA LYS A 143 6.27 -0.19 10.55
C LYS A 143 6.07 -0.04 12.08
N ILE A 144 4.81 0.03 12.50
CA ILE A 144 4.40 -0.01 13.92
C ILE A 144 3.54 -1.25 14.12
N TRP A 145 4.15 -2.35 14.55
CA TRP A 145 3.42 -3.62 14.71
C TRP A 145 2.41 -3.58 15.87
N PRO A 146 1.45 -4.52 15.94
CA PRO A 146 0.55 -4.62 17.08
C PRO A 146 1.29 -4.68 18.42
N ASN A 147 0.78 -3.97 19.42
CA ASN A 147 1.37 -3.78 20.75
C ASN A 147 2.66 -2.96 20.77
N GLU A 148 3.11 -2.43 19.64
CA GLU A 148 4.20 -1.48 19.59
C GLU A 148 3.72 -0.03 19.66
N LYS A 149 4.64 0.84 20.04
CA LYS A 149 4.49 2.28 19.90
C LYS A 149 5.80 2.93 19.46
N ILE A 150 5.69 4.05 18.78
CA ILE A 150 6.80 4.97 18.54
C ILE A 150 6.47 6.34 19.12
N THR A 151 7.50 7.02 19.60
CA THR A 151 7.40 8.40 20.05
C THR A 151 8.22 9.27 19.12
N LEU A 152 7.56 10.26 18.52
CA LEU A 152 8.14 11.21 17.59
C LEU A 152 8.13 12.59 18.26
N THR A 153 9.31 13.18 18.45
CA THR A 153 9.42 14.52 19.04
C THR A 153 9.66 15.54 17.93
N PHE A 154 8.75 16.48 17.77
CA PHE A 154 8.83 17.53 16.76
C PHE A 154 8.46 18.89 17.34
N ASN A 155 9.34 19.88 17.19
CA ASN A 155 9.16 21.23 17.74
C ASN A 155 8.77 21.26 19.24
N GLY A 156 9.27 20.30 20.02
CA GLY A 156 8.98 20.19 21.46
C GLY A 156 7.67 19.48 21.80
N THR A 157 6.88 19.07 20.81
CA THR A 157 5.70 18.22 20.99
C THR A 157 6.06 16.76 20.80
N GLU A 158 5.67 15.91 21.76
CA GLU A 158 5.78 14.46 21.65
C GLU A 158 4.48 13.88 21.10
N TYR A 159 4.58 13.22 19.94
CA TYR A 159 3.52 12.46 19.31
C TYR A 159 3.77 10.98 19.57
N VAL A 160 2.76 10.27 20.05
CA VAL A 160 2.83 8.82 20.26
C VAL A 160 1.94 8.15 19.23
N LEU A 161 2.54 7.32 18.37
CA LEU A 161 1.84 6.44 17.46
C LEU A 161 1.85 5.02 18.03
N ARG A 162 0.70 4.36 18.09
CA ARG A 162 0.54 3.05 18.73
C ARG A 162 -0.28 2.11 17.86
N GLY A 163 0.26 0.94 17.59
CA GLY A 163 -0.39 -0.11 16.82
C GLY A 163 -1.18 -1.07 17.72
N GLU A 164 -2.40 -1.39 17.32
CA GLU A 164 -3.19 -2.52 17.84
C GLU A 164 -3.55 -3.46 16.69
N GLY A 165 -3.80 -4.72 17.00
CA GLY A 165 -4.23 -5.72 16.03
C GLY A 165 -4.00 -7.12 16.56
N GLU A 166 -4.50 -8.11 15.83
CA GLU A 166 -4.32 -9.52 16.12
C GLU A 166 -3.19 -10.06 15.23
N VAL A 167 -2.09 -10.53 15.84
CA VAL A 167 -1.00 -11.19 15.12
C VAL A 167 -1.35 -12.67 14.95
N LEU A 168 -1.64 -13.08 13.71
CA LEU A 168 -1.99 -14.45 13.37
C LEU A 168 -0.77 -15.34 13.19
N ALA A 169 0.28 -14.79 12.59
CA ALA A 169 1.54 -15.47 12.34
C ALA A 169 2.70 -14.48 12.33
N SER A 170 3.91 -14.98 12.52
CA SER A 170 5.13 -14.20 12.34
C SER A 170 6.20 -15.05 11.69
N GLU A 171 6.88 -14.49 10.72
CA GLU A 171 7.90 -15.19 9.95
C GLU A 171 9.08 -14.26 9.65
N LYS A 172 10.26 -14.87 9.45
CA LYS A 172 11.45 -14.15 9.04
C LYS A 172 11.48 -14.13 7.52
N VAL A 173 11.42 -12.94 6.95
CA VAL A 173 11.52 -12.71 5.51
C VAL A 173 12.82 -12.00 5.20
N ILE A 174 13.28 -12.12 3.96
CA ILE A 174 14.39 -11.30 3.45
C ILE A 174 13.75 -10.16 2.67
N ASN A 175 14.01 -8.92 3.08
CA ASN A 175 13.52 -7.76 2.36
C ASN A 175 14.37 -7.46 1.10
N ASP A 176 13.95 -6.47 0.32
CA ASP A 176 14.59 -6.10 -0.95
C ASP A 176 16.07 -5.69 -0.79
N ASP A 177 16.47 -5.22 0.39
CA ASP A 177 17.87 -4.90 0.74
C ASP A 177 18.70 -6.15 1.09
N GLY A 178 18.11 -7.35 1.02
CA GLY A 178 18.73 -8.61 1.40
C GLY A 178 18.87 -8.80 2.91
N LYS A 179 18.14 -8.03 3.73
CA LYS A 179 18.19 -8.11 5.20
C LYS A 179 17.03 -8.94 5.72
N GLU A 180 17.32 -9.72 6.76
CA GLU A 180 16.28 -10.44 7.48
C GLU A 180 15.42 -9.45 8.28
N GLU A 181 14.10 -9.51 8.08
CA GLU A 181 13.11 -8.78 8.88
C GLU A 181 12.00 -9.71 9.37
N LEU A 182 11.38 -9.34 10.48
CA LEU A 182 10.20 -10.03 10.99
C LEU A 182 8.96 -9.47 10.28
N PHE A 183 8.30 -10.30 9.50
CA PHE A 183 6.98 -10.03 8.96
C PHE A 183 5.90 -10.63 9.87
N GLN A 184 4.80 -9.90 10.06
CA GLN A 184 3.67 -10.37 10.84
C GLN A 184 2.40 -10.33 10.00
N ASN A 185 1.68 -11.45 9.97
CA ASN A 185 0.33 -11.47 9.42
C ASN A 185 -0.62 -10.92 10.50
N VAL A 186 -1.31 -9.82 10.19
CA VAL A 186 -2.12 -9.06 11.14
C VAL A 186 -3.56 -8.95 10.66
N LYS A 187 -4.54 -9.13 11.57
CA LYS A 187 -5.95 -8.77 11.38
C LYS A 187 -6.40 -7.65 12.31
N ASN A 188 -7.45 -6.94 11.91
CA ASN A 188 -8.11 -5.87 12.66
C ASN A 188 -7.13 -4.82 13.18
N TYR A 189 -6.19 -4.40 12.34
CA TYR A 189 -5.17 -3.44 12.71
C TYR A 189 -5.77 -2.06 12.93
N LYS A 190 -5.24 -1.34 13.92
CA LYS A 190 -5.59 0.04 14.23
C LYS A 190 -4.33 0.81 14.58
N LEU A 191 -4.15 1.98 13.96
CA LEU A 191 -3.13 2.93 14.37
C LEU A 191 -3.77 4.08 15.13
N TYR A 192 -3.23 4.36 16.30
CA TYR A 192 -3.65 5.46 17.15
C TYR A 192 -2.59 6.55 17.21
N ILE A 193 -3.03 7.80 17.43
CA ILE A 193 -2.18 8.95 17.73
C ILE A 193 -2.61 9.62 19.02
N SER A 194 -1.64 10.07 19.82
CA SER A 194 -1.87 10.97 20.94
C SER A 194 -0.72 11.95 21.09
N THR A 195 -0.95 13.03 21.85
CA THR A 195 0.11 13.86 22.41
C THR A 195 -0.14 13.99 23.91
N LYS A 196 0.75 14.66 24.64
CA LYS A 196 0.49 15.01 26.04
C LYS A 196 -0.81 15.81 26.24
N ASN A 197 -1.20 16.62 25.25
CA ASN A 197 -2.32 17.55 25.35
C ASN A 197 -3.58 17.08 24.63
N THR A 198 -3.52 15.98 23.90
CA THR A 198 -4.64 15.44 23.13
C THR A 198 -4.87 13.98 23.48
N PRO A 199 -6.12 13.57 23.74
CA PRO A 199 -6.42 12.18 24.01
C PRO A 199 -6.06 11.31 22.80
N GLU A 200 -5.92 10.02 23.03
CA GLU A 200 -5.67 9.06 21.96
C GLU A 200 -6.84 9.02 20.98
N LYS A 201 -6.52 9.05 19.68
CA LYS A 201 -7.45 9.05 18.55
C LYS A 201 -7.03 8.02 17.52
N LEU A 202 -8.01 7.34 16.95
CA LEU A 202 -7.80 6.44 15.81
C LEU A 202 -7.39 7.28 14.59
N LEU A 203 -6.29 6.91 13.92
CA LEU A 203 -5.86 7.51 12.66
C LEU A 203 -6.31 6.70 11.46
N LEU A 204 -6.05 5.39 11.50
CA LEU A 204 -6.37 4.47 10.43
C LEU A 204 -6.68 3.10 11.05
N GLN A 205 -7.46 2.31 10.33
CA GLN A 205 -7.73 0.92 10.68
C GLN A 205 -7.81 0.11 9.40
N GLU A 206 -7.46 -1.17 9.51
CA GLU A 206 -7.56 -2.09 8.39
C GLU A 206 -8.00 -3.47 8.91
N PRO A 207 -9.11 -4.04 8.40
CA PRO A 207 -9.59 -5.35 8.87
C PRO A 207 -8.61 -6.48 8.58
N SER A 208 -7.86 -6.41 7.49
CA SER A 208 -6.92 -7.46 7.06
C SER A 208 -5.92 -6.93 6.04
N PHE A 209 -4.79 -7.63 5.92
CA PHE A 209 -3.81 -7.41 4.86
C PHE A 209 -3.59 -8.69 4.07
N ASN A 210 -3.33 -8.57 2.77
CA ASN A 210 -2.83 -9.65 1.93
C ASN A 210 -1.39 -9.34 1.51
N ASP A 211 -0.42 -9.99 2.17
CA ASP A 211 1.02 -9.83 1.94
C ASP A 211 1.54 -8.38 1.95
N THR A 212 0.96 -7.55 2.81
CA THR A 212 1.31 -6.14 2.98
C THR A 212 1.14 -5.69 4.43
N PHE A 213 1.58 -4.48 4.77
CA PHE A 213 1.33 -3.83 6.06
C PHE A 213 1.40 -2.30 5.95
N VAL A 214 0.90 -1.60 6.97
CA VAL A 214 0.93 -0.13 7.03
C VAL A 214 2.35 0.36 7.31
N GLU A 215 2.79 1.35 6.53
CA GLU A 215 4.10 1.96 6.63
C GLU A 215 3.99 3.49 6.75
N LEU A 216 4.70 4.07 7.71
CA LEU A 216 4.86 5.51 7.81
C LEU A 216 5.95 5.98 6.82
N LEU A 217 5.52 6.64 5.75
CA LEU A 217 6.38 7.09 4.65
C LEU A 217 7.01 8.47 4.91
N PHE A 218 6.32 9.33 5.67
CA PHE A 218 6.80 10.67 5.99
C PHE A 218 6.18 11.19 7.29
N ALA A 219 7.01 11.86 8.09
CA ALA A 219 6.59 12.66 9.24
C ALA A 219 7.33 14.00 9.24
N GLY A 220 6.61 15.10 9.06
CA GLY A 220 7.19 16.45 8.97
C GLY A 220 6.13 17.53 8.81
N ASP A 221 6.53 18.75 8.50
CA ASP A 221 5.65 19.94 8.50
C ASP A 221 5.49 20.48 7.07
N ILE A 222 4.58 19.85 6.31
CA ILE A 222 4.34 20.07 4.87
C ILE A 222 3.84 21.50 4.65
N ASP A 223 2.86 21.94 5.43
CA ASP A 223 2.21 23.25 5.24
C ASP A 223 2.78 24.38 6.13
N ARG A 224 3.78 24.07 6.96
CA ARG A 224 4.54 25.01 7.79
C ARG A 224 3.72 25.60 8.94
N ASP A 225 2.81 24.82 9.51
CA ASP A 225 2.05 25.17 10.72
C ASP A 225 2.84 24.91 12.02
N GLY A 226 4.02 24.27 11.91
CA GLY A 226 4.91 23.96 13.02
C GLY A 226 4.61 22.63 13.73
N LYS A 227 3.70 21.80 13.23
CA LYS A 227 3.31 20.50 13.78
C LYS A 227 3.63 19.38 12.79
N LEU A 228 3.44 18.12 13.21
CA LEU A 228 3.64 16.97 12.34
C LEU A 228 2.39 16.67 11.50
N ASP A 229 2.61 16.65 10.19
CA ASP A 229 1.84 15.96 9.16
C ASP A 229 2.40 14.55 8.94
N PHE A 230 1.56 13.67 8.42
CA PHE A 230 1.92 12.28 8.17
C PHE A 230 1.49 11.81 6.78
N ILE A 231 2.32 10.98 6.15
CA ILE A 231 1.94 10.20 4.97
C ILE A 231 2.14 8.73 5.30
N PHE A 232 1.09 7.93 5.14
CA PHE A 232 1.14 6.49 5.32
C PHE A 232 0.92 5.76 3.99
N GLY A 233 1.72 4.75 3.73
CA GLY A 233 1.40 3.67 2.81
C GLY A 233 0.52 2.67 3.56
N ALA A 234 -0.64 2.35 3.03
CA ALA A 234 -1.65 1.54 3.72
C ALA A 234 -2.32 0.56 2.75
N ASN A 235 -1.51 -0.08 1.91
CA ASN A 235 -1.97 -1.07 0.93
C ASN A 235 -2.68 -2.19 1.68
N ARG A 236 -3.84 -2.61 1.16
CA ARG A 236 -4.64 -3.70 1.70
C ARG A 236 -4.24 -5.04 1.08
N ASP A 237 -3.78 -4.97 -0.15
CA ASP A 237 -3.36 -6.10 -0.97
C ASP A 237 -1.97 -5.82 -1.58
N TYR A 238 -1.24 -6.87 -1.95
CA TYR A 238 0.06 -6.77 -2.62
C TYR A 238 -0.07 -6.21 -4.04
N GLU A 239 -1.27 -6.26 -4.63
CA GLU A 239 -1.63 -5.66 -5.93
C GLU A 239 -2.25 -4.26 -5.83
N GLU A 240 -2.10 -3.60 -4.66
CA GLU A 240 -2.55 -2.24 -4.42
C GLU A 240 -1.40 -1.34 -3.98
N GLU A 241 -1.39 -0.09 -4.46
CA GLU A 241 -0.62 1.02 -3.89
C GLU A 241 -1.59 2.05 -3.31
N ARG A 242 -1.64 2.16 -1.99
CA ARG A 242 -2.53 3.06 -1.27
C ARG A 242 -1.74 4.02 -0.38
N VAL A 243 -1.97 5.31 -0.56
CA VAL A 243 -1.31 6.37 0.19
C VAL A 243 -2.32 7.32 0.80
N ILE A 244 -2.13 7.64 2.08
CA ILE A 244 -3.01 8.51 2.86
C ILE A 244 -2.22 9.68 3.43
N LEU A 245 -2.70 10.91 3.17
CA LEU A 245 -2.14 12.14 3.68
C LEU A 245 -2.98 12.68 4.86
N PHE A 246 -2.30 12.98 5.95
CA PHE A 246 -2.85 13.61 7.14
C PHE A 246 -2.16 14.96 7.37
N LEU A 247 -2.94 16.03 7.51
CA LEU A 247 -2.41 17.37 7.84
C LEU A 247 -2.84 17.82 9.24
N SER A 248 -1.92 18.42 10.00
CA SER A 248 -2.18 19.00 11.32
C SER A 248 -2.93 20.33 11.26
N SER A 249 -2.71 21.13 10.21
CA SER A 249 -3.39 22.42 10.05
C SER A 249 -4.89 22.28 9.81
N LYS A 250 -5.32 21.10 9.34
CA LYS A 250 -6.71 20.72 9.05
C LYS A 250 -7.33 19.90 10.18
N ALA A 251 -6.63 19.69 11.29
CA ALA A 251 -7.12 18.91 12.41
C ALA A 251 -8.36 19.58 13.05
N GLU A 252 -9.39 18.78 13.30
CA GLU A 252 -10.54 19.21 14.08
C GLU A 252 -10.16 19.46 15.55
N PRO A 253 -10.91 20.30 16.29
CA PRO A 253 -10.68 20.53 17.71
C PRO A 253 -10.58 19.21 18.50
N GLY A 254 -9.46 19.03 19.20
CA GLY A 254 -9.20 17.82 20.00
C GLY A 254 -8.57 16.65 19.23
N SER A 255 -8.23 16.83 17.96
CA SER A 255 -7.43 15.90 17.15
C SER A 255 -6.04 16.48 16.86
N ASN A 256 -5.09 15.60 16.49
CA ASN A 256 -3.72 16.01 16.15
C ASN A 256 -3.55 16.33 14.67
N VAL A 257 -4.26 15.58 13.83
CA VAL A 257 -4.26 15.66 12.37
C VAL A 257 -5.65 15.29 11.84
N LYS A 258 -5.94 15.66 10.59
CA LYS A 258 -7.10 15.19 9.83
C LYS A 258 -6.61 14.44 8.59
N LYS A 259 -7.28 13.35 8.23
CA LYS A 259 -7.13 12.71 6.91
C LYS A 259 -7.68 13.66 5.85
N VAL A 260 -6.83 14.15 4.95
CA VAL A 260 -7.23 15.17 3.96
C VAL A 260 -7.23 14.65 2.53
N ALA A 261 -6.44 13.63 2.24
CA ALA A 261 -6.43 12.99 0.94
C ALA A 261 -6.01 11.52 1.05
N GLU A 262 -6.55 10.72 0.15
CA GLU A 262 -6.21 9.32 -0.05
C GLU A 262 -6.20 9.03 -1.55
N ILE A 263 -5.27 8.17 -1.97
CA ILE A 263 -5.31 7.53 -3.27
C ILE A 263 -5.06 6.03 -3.10
N ALA A 264 -5.82 5.22 -3.81
CA ALA A 264 -5.63 3.78 -3.93
C ALA A 264 -5.53 3.43 -5.42
N ILE A 265 -4.49 2.70 -5.78
CA ILE A 265 -4.12 2.38 -7.16
C ILE A 265 -4.05 0.87 -7.24
N GLN A 266 -4.98 0.27 -7.95
CA GLN A 266 -5.01 -1.17 -8.19
C GLN A 266 -4.19 -1.50 -9.43
N PHE A 267 -3.38 -2.55 -9.34
CA PHE A 267 -2.60 -3.10 -10.45
C PHE A 267 -2.73 -4.64 -10.49
N ASP A 268 -3.89 -5.12 -10.05
CA ASP A 268 -4.32 -6.51 -10.02
C ASP A 268 -4.53 -7.12 -11.41
N CYS A 269 -4.43 -8.44 -11.46
CA CYS A 269 -4.73 -9.27 -12.63
C CYS A 269 -5.96 -10.15 -12.34
#